data_AF-A0A1I2TQS4-F1
#
_entry.id   AF-A0A1I2TQS4-F1
#
_cell.length_a   1.000
_cell.length_b   1.000
_cell.length_c   1.000
_cell.angle_alpha   90.00
_cell.angle_beta   90.00
_cell.angle_gamma   90.00
#
_symmetry.space_group_name_H-M   'P 1'
#
loop_
_entity.id
_entity.type
_entity.pdbx_description
1 polymer ?
#
loop_
_entity_poly.entity_id
_entity_poly.type
_entity_poly.pdbx_seq_one_letter_code
_entity_poly.pdbx_strand_id
1 'polypeptide(L)'
;MELCKHLSYQRSLSPSKAVFFYKTDVSEFEPLQVEINHIQGQKCSHSEAYQSGNQPKNIQPQDLAYSNPVAIETCYVPPTVNELYCRFSLRVEANSLHPLVCSDESVHLLLSELALKYKAAGGYLQLAERYCKNILLGGWLWRNQHAKSMQIEILTSDDQSFVIEDATQLTWDNWPKKESGVLKALAAGMESALTDPSVFWFADITAKIKTTFCQEIIPSQCFTDHLARGEASRQYAKVELPDGRNAASFNAEKVGAAIQSIDDWWVEGAEKKLRVHEYGADRRFIIAQRRPDKGNDFYSLIRHCEEYITLLADFKKGSSIPDDIHYVMSVLVKAGMFQKGKSG
;
A
#
# COMPACT_ATOMS: atom_id res chain seq x y z
N MET A 1 -18.08 -22.34 9.50
CA MET A 1 -18.89 -21.16 9.91
C MET A 1 -19.58 -20.45 8.73
N GLU A 2 -20.74 -19.83 8.97
CA GLU A 2 -21.36 -18.87 8.03
C GLU A 2 -21.05 -17.42 8.43
N LEU A 3 -20.94 -16.51 7.45
CA LEU A 3 -20.76 -15.08 7.72
C LEU A 3 -22.05 -14.43 8.16
N CYS A 4 -21.97 -13.65 9.23
CA CYS A 4 -23.10 -12.90 9.74
C CYS A 4 -23.43 -11.67 8.87
N LYS A 5 -24.64 -11.12 9.05
CA LYS A 5 -25.15 -10.02 8.23
C LYS A 5 -24.32 -8.74 8.39
N HIS A 6 -23.93 -8.42 9.62
CA HIS A 6 -23.10 -7.26 9.92
C HIS A 6 -21.79 -7.73 10.52
N LEU A 7 -20.73 -7.65 9.72
CA LEU A 7 -19.36 -7.93 10.14
C LEU A 7 -18.45 -6.81 9.67
N SER A 8 -17.67 -6.21 10.57
CA SER A 8 -16.61 -5.28 10.22
C SER A 8 -15.42 -5.40 11.15
N TYR A 9 -14.26 -5.02 10.62
CA TYR A 9 -13.02 -4.89 11.37
C TYR A 9 -12.52 -3.45 11.28
N GLN A 10 -11.72 -3.05 12.26
CA GLN A 10 -10.92 -1.84 12.18
C GLN A 10 -9.52 -2.17 11.65
N ARG A 11 -8.96 -1.31 10.79
CA ARG A 11 -7.61 -1.51 10.24
C ARG A 11 -6.58 -1.56 11.36
N SER A 12 -5.64 -2.49 11.26
CA SER A 12 -4.53 -2.61 12.22
C SER A 12 -3.32 -1.77 11.81
N LEU A 13 -3.19 -1.43 10.53
CA LEU A 13 -2.13 -0.56 9.99
C LEU A 13 -2.72 0.77 9.53
N SER A 14 -2.28 1.87 10.15
CA SER A 14 -2.77 3.23 9.87
C SER A 14 -1.60 4.15 9.47
N PRO A 15 -1.22 4.19 8.17
CA PRO A 15 -0.24 5.17 7.68
C PRO A 15 -0.84 6.57 7.56
N SER A 16 0.00 7.60 7.72
CA SER A 16 -0.31 8.98 7.38
C SER A 16 -0.01 9.27 5.89
N LYS A 17 -0.26 10.51 5.45
CA LYS A 17 0.16 10.95 4.12
C LYS A 17 1.69 11.00 4.07
N ALA A 18 2.30 10.54 2.97
CA ALA A 18 3.74 10.69 2.77
C ALA A 18 4.03 12.00 2.06
N VAL A 19 4.86 12.85 2.65
CA VAL A 19 5.12 14.21 2.15
C VAL A 19 6.52 14.28 1.58
N PHE A 20 6.65 14.87 0.38
CA PHE A 20 7.93 15.11 -0.28
C PHE A 20 8.50 16.47 0.10
N PHE A 21 9.78 16.49 0.47
CA PHE A 21 10.51 17.69 0.85
C PHE A 21 12.00 17.53 0.58
N TYR A 22 12.74 18.63 0.60
CA TYR A 22 14.20 18.63 0.54
C TYR A 22 14.76 19.52 1.65
N LYS A 23 16.07 19.44 1.86
CA LYS A 23 16.78 20.23 2.86
C LYS A 23 17.65 21.28 2.18
N THR A 24 17.86 22.40 2.85
CA THR A 24 18.75 23.48 2.46
C THR A 24 19.60 23.91 3.66
N ASP A 25 20.62 24.73 3.44
CA ASP A 25 21.49 25.22 4.53
C ASP A 25 20.74 25.99 5.64
N VAL A 26 19.52 26.47 5.34
CA VAL A 26 18.72 27.29 6.25
C VAL A 26 17.41 26.62 6.69
N SER A 27 17.08 25.44 6.15
CA SER A 27 15.81 24.77 6.40
C SER A 27 15.90 23.25 6.24
N GLU A 28 15.47 22.54 7.30
CA GLU A 28 15.37 21.09 7.34
C GLU A 28 14.13 20.54 6.62
N PHE A 29 13.22 21.43 6.18
CA PHE A 29 12.00 21.06 5.50
C PHE A 29 11.59 22.15 4.49
N GLU A 30 12.01 21.98 3.25
CA GLU A 30 11.49 22.74 2.12
C GLU A 30 10.51 21.86 1.31
N PRO A 31 9.24 22.28 1.17
CA PRO A 31 8.23 21.46 0.50
C PRO A 31 8.57 21.31 -0.98
N LEU A 32 8.46 20.08 -1.51
CA LEU A 32 8.56 19.87 -2.95
C LEU A 32 7.27 20.36 -3.61
N GLN A 33 7.37 21.44 -4.38
CA GLN A 33 6.21 22.08 -4.99
C GLN A 33 5.75 21.36 -6.27
N VAL A 34 4.47 21.54 -6.58
CA VAL A 34 3.85 21.08 -7.82
C VAL A 34 3.62 22.30 -8.72
N GLU A 35 4.02 22.19 -9.97
CA GLU A 35 3.89 23.24 -10.98
C GLU A 35 2.75 22.91 -11.95
N ILE A 36 2.12 23.94 -12.50
CA ILE A 36 1.13 23.80 -13.57
C ILE A 36 1.80 24.15 -14.90
N ASN A 37 1.89 23.17 -15.78
CA ASN A 37 2.45 23.32 -17.12
C ASN A 37 1.37 23.21 -18.18
N HIS A 38 1.45 24.08 -19.19
CA HIS A 38 0.59 24.06 -20.37
C HIS A 38 1.36 23.47 -21.53
N ILE A 39 0.95 22.28 -21.96
CA ILE A 39 1.61 21.54 -23.05
C ILE A 39 0.71 21.48 -24.27
N GLN A 40 1.33 21.42 -25.45
CA GLN A 40 0.64 21.20 -26.72
C GLN A 40 0.86 19.76 -27.15
N GLY A 41 -0.14 18.91 -26.90
CA GLY A 41 -0.14 17.53 -27.38
C GLY A 41 -0.67 17.43 -28.82
N GLN A 42 -0.56 16.24 -29.39
CA GLN A 42 -1.27 15.87 -30.62
C GLN A 42 -2.43 14.94 -30.27
N LYS A 43 -3.44 14.90 -31.14
CA LYS A 43 -4.52 13.92 -31.04
C LYS A 43 -3.96 12.53 -31.31
N CYS A 44 -4.05 11.62 -30.34
CA CYS A 44 -3.41 10.31 -30.36
C CYS A 44 -4.30 9.16 -29.85
N SER A 45 -5.54 9.45 -29.46
CA SER A 45 -6.47 8.45 -28.94
C SER A 45 -7.20 7.70 -30.06
N HIS A 46 -7.47 6.42 -29.83
CA HIS A 46 -8.19 5.59 -30.80
C HIS A 46 -9.56 6.18 -31.17
N SER A 47 -10.25 6.77 -30.19
CA SER A 47 -11.56 7.39 -30.38
C SER A 47 -11.52 8.68 -31.22
N GLU A 48 -10.36 9.31 -31.42
CA GLU A 48 -10.26 10.48 -32.31
C GLU A 48 -10.34 10.09 -33.78
N ALA A 49 -9.80 8.92 -34.17
CA ALA A 49 -9.77 8.44 -35.55
C ALA A 49 -10.80 7.36 -35.88
N TYR A 50 -11.30 6.62 -34.89
CA TYR A 50 -12.16 5.45 -35.10
C TYR A 50 -13.45 5.51 -34.28
N GLN A 51 -14.51 4.91 -34.83
CA GLN A 51 -15.80 4.67 -34.17
C GLN A 51 -15.84 3.26 -33.55
N SER A 52 -16.95 2.94 -32.88
CA SER A 52 -17.23 1.57 -32.43
C SER A 52 -17.18 0.59 -33.62
N GLY A 53 -16.53 -0.57 -33.41
CA GLY A 53 -16.33 -1.57 -34.47
C GLY A 53 -15.14 -1.29 -35.39
N ASN A 54 -14.17 -0.48 -34.96
CA ASN A 54 -12.93 -0.13 -35.68
C ASN A 54 -13.17 0.50 -37.07
N GLN A 55 -14.32 1.12 -37.27
CA GLN A 55 -14.58 1.85 -38.51
C GLN A 55 -13.92 3.24 -38.43
N PRO A 56 -13.13 3.64 -39.45
CA PRO A 56 -12.52 4.97 -39.47
C PRO A 56 -13.60 6.05 -39.54
N LYS A 57 -13.43 7.13 -38.77
CA LYS A 57 -14.29 8.31 -38.85
C LYS A 57 -14.03 9.05 -40.16
N ASN A 58 -15.07 9.65 -40.72
CA ASN A 58 -14.91 10.60 -41.84
C ASN A 58 -14.46 11.97 -41.29
N ILE A 59 -13.15 12.12 -41.10
CA ILE A 59 -12.50 13.34 -40.61
C ILE A 59 -11.47 13.79 -41.64
N GLN A 60 -11.21 15.09 -41.69
CA GLN A 60 -10.19 15.62 -42.58
C GLN A 60 -8.79 15.37 -42.00
N PRO A 61 -7.73 15.25 -42.84
CA PRO A 61 -6.37 15.03 -42.33
C PRO A 61 -5.92 16.08 -41.31
N GLN A 62 -6.32 17.35 -41.49
CA GLN A 62 -6.02 18.42 -40.53
C GLN A 62 -6.65 18.21 -39.15
N ASP A 63 -7.77 17.49 -39.04
CA ASP A 63 -8.49 17.33 -37.79
C ASP A 63 -7.69 16.55 -36.75
N LEU A 64 -6.81 15.64 -37.19
CA LEU A 64 -5.86 14.89 -36.36
C LEU A 64 -4.55 15.65 -36.12
N ALA A 65 -4.20 16.59 -37.01
CA ALA A 65 -2.98 17.37 -36.91
C ALA A 65 -3.11 18.60 -35.99
N TYR A 66 -4.34 19.02 -35.64
CA TYR A 66 -4.54 20.12 -34.71
C TYR A 66 -3.93 19.83 -33.33
N SER A 67 -3.22 20.83 -32.81
CA SER A 67 -2.73 20.83 -31.43
C SER A 67 -3.88 20.63 -30.45
N ASN A 68 -3.61 19.86 -29.40
CA ASN A 68 -4.47 19.66 -28.25
C ASN A 68 -3.79 20.27 -27.01
N PRO A 69 -4.05 21.56 -26.70
CA PRO A 69 -3.49 22.19 -25.51
C PRO A 69 -4.09 21.57 -24.24
N VAL A 70 -3.24 21.15 -23.32
CA VAL A 70 -3.64 20.57 -22.04
C VAL A 70 -2.82 21.20 -20.91
N ALA A 71 -3.50 21.61 -19.84
CA ALA A 71 -2.83 21.94 -18.59
C ALA A 71 -2.66 20.68 -17.75
N ILE A 72 -1.45 20.43 -17.26
CA ILE A 72 -1.11 19.31 -16.39
C ILE A 72 -0.29 19.79 -15.21
N GLU A 73 -0.47 19.13 -14.07
CA GLU A 73 0.48 19.28 -12.97
C GLU A 73 1.71 18.40 -13.18
N THR A 74 2.87 18.95 -12.84
CA THR A 74 4.17 18.30 -12.87
C THR A 74 4.93 18.58 -11.57
N CYS A 75 5.79 17.65 -11.17
CA CYS A 75 6.57 17.79 -9.94
C CYS A 75 8.00 17.36 -10.24
N TYR A 76 8.95 18.29 -10.10
CA TYR A 76 10.35 18.07 -10.40
C TYR A 76 11.22 18.50 -9.23
N VAL A 77 12.31 17.77 -9.01
CA VAL A 77 13.32 18.16 -8.04
C VAL A 77 14.02 19.44 -8.51
N PRO A 78 14.25 20.45 -7.64
CA PRO A 78 14.97 21.66 -8.03
C PRO A 78 16.39 21.37 -8.56
N PRO A 79 16.93 22.18 -9.50
CA PRO A 79 18.22 21.92 -10.15
C PRO A 79 19.42 21.74 -9.21
N THR A 80 19.40 22.35 -8.03
CA THR A 80 20.50 22.33 -7.04
C THR A 80 20.34 21.23 -5.98
N VAL A 81 19.23 20.49 -5.99
CA VAL A 81 18.89 19.50 -4.96
C VAL A 81 19.29 18.11 -5.45
N ASN A 82 20.21 17.48 -4.72
CA ASN A 82 20.70 16.12 -5.00
C ASN A 82 20.05 15.03 -4.14
N GLU A 83 19.31 15.45 -3.10
CA GLU A 83 18.69 14.57 -2.12
C GLU A 83 17.25 15.03 -1.88
N LEU A 84 16.32 14.14 -2.12
CA LEU A 84 14.90 14.32 -1.83
C LEU A 84 14.50 13.41 -0.68
N TYR A 85 13.63 13.91 0.18
CA TYR A 85 13.10 13.18 1.31
C TYR A 85 11.60 12.92 1.10
N CYS A 86 11.14 11.74 1.50
CA CYS A 86 9.73 11.43 1.60
C CYS A 86 9.47 10.82 2.98
N ARG A 87 8.57 11.42 3.77
CA ARG A 87 8.31 10.97 5.14
C ARG A 87 6.82 10.75 5.39
N PHE A 88 6.50 9.66 6.08
CA PHE A 88 5.18 9.39 6.65
C PHE A 88 5.33 8.74 8.02
N SER A 89 4.24 8.68 8.77
CA SER A 89 4.16 7.99 10.05
C SER A 89 3.26 6.78 9.92
N LEU A 90 3.56 5.70 10.63
CA LEU A 90 2.76 4.48 10.69
C LEU A 90 2.36 4.19 12.13
N ARG A 91 1.07 3.98 12.36
CA ARG A 91 0.54 3.44 13.61
C ARG A 91 0.09 2.00 13.41
N VAL A 92 0.46 1.13 14.34
CA VAL A 92 0.09 -0.29 14.36
C VAL A 92 -0.65 -0.61 15.66
N GLU A 93 -1.77 -1.32 15.52
CA GLU A 93 -2.72 -1.64 16.59
C GLU A 93 -3.25 -3.07 16.44
N ALA A 94 -3.57 -3.74 17.55
CA ALA A 94 -4.05 -5.13 17.57
C ALA A 94 -5.54 -5.28 17.19
N ASN A 95 -6.01 -4.49 16.21
CA ASN A 95 -7.42 -4.41 15.84
C ASN A 95 -7.94 -5.68 15.15
N SER A 96 -7.05 -6.54 14.65
CA SER A 96 -7.41 -7.80 14.00
C SER A 96 -7.74 -8.95 14.96
N LEU A 97 -7.56 -8.76 16.28
CA LEU A 97 -7.79 -9.82 17.27
C LEU A 97 -9.26 -10.18 17.48
N HIS A 98 -10.17 -9.31 17.06
CA HIS A 98 -11.61 -9.48 17.19
C HIS A 98 -12.36 -8.53 16.23
N PRO A 99 -13.59 -8.87 15.81
CA PRO A 99 -14.42 -7.96 15.02
C PRO A 99 -14.75 -6.67 15.76
N LEU A 100 -14.83 -5.54 15.03
CA LEU A 100 -15.33 -4.28 15.58
C LEU A 100 -16.86 -4.30 15.72
N VAL A 101 -17.56 -4.78 14.68
CA VAL A 101 -19.00 -4.98 14.68
C VAL A 101 -19.28 -6.41 14.24
N CYS A 102 -20.09 -7.13 15.00
CA CYS A 102 -20.54 -8.47 14.66
C CYS A 102 -21.99 -8.66 15.11
N SER A 103 -22.88 -9.09 14.22
CA SER A 103 -24.29 -9.34 14.57
C SER A 103 -24.55 -10.74 15.14
N ASP A 104 -23.54 -11.59 15.23
CA ASP A 104 -23.66 -12.98 15.70
C ASP A 104 -22.53 -13.28 16.69
N GLU A 105 -22.89 -13.62 17.93
CA GLU A 105 -21.94 -13.89 19.01
C GLU A 105 -21.05 -15.11 18.74
N SER A 106 -21.61 -16.16 18.12
CA SER A 106 -20.85 -17.37 17.80
C SER A 106 -19.75 -17.09 16.77
N VAL A 107 -20.08 -16.29 15.75
CA VAL A 107 -19.12 -15.83 14.73
C VAL A 107 -18.05 -14.94 15.35
N HIS A 108 -18.43 -14.05 16.27
CA HIS A 108 -17.48 -13.20 16.98
C HIS A 108 -16.46 -14.04 17.78
N LEU A 109 -16.94 -15.02 18.56
CA LEU A 109 -16.09 -15.90 19.36
C LEU A 109 -15.16 -16.73 18.48
N LEU A 110 -15.67 -17.33 17.40
CA LEU A 110 -14.86 -18.11 16.47
C LEU A 110 -13.72 -17.28 15.84
N LEU A 111 -14.03 -16.08 15.33
CA LEU A 111 -13.00 -15.22 14.72
C LEU A 111 -11.96 -14.74 15.74
N SER A 112 -12.39 -14.47 16.97
CA SER A 112 -11.49 -14.09 18.06
C SER A 112 -10.59 -15.26 18.47
N GLU A 113 -11.13 -16.48 18.52
CA GLU A 113 -10.37 -17.69 18.78
C GLU A 113 -9.36 -17.97 17.65
N LEU A 114 -9.75 -17.83 16.39
CA LEU A 114 -8.85 -17.96 15.25
C LEU A 114 -7.65 -17.03 15.39
N ALA A 115 -7.88 -15.75 15.69
CA ALA A 115 -6.80 -14.78 15.89
C ALA A 115 -5.88 -15.17 17.06
N LEU A 116 -6.45 -15.66 18.17
CA LEU A 116 -5.69 -16.13 19.32
C LEU A 116 -4.82 -17.35 19.00
N LYS A 117 -5.35 -18.35 18.28
CA LYS A 117 -4.59 -19.53 17.86
C LYS A 117 -3.50 -19.15 16.85
N TYR A 118 -3.81 -18.26 15.92
CA TYR A 118 -2.85 -17.74 14.95
C TYR A 118 -1.70 -16.99 15.62
N LYS A 119 -2.01 -16.19 16.66
CA LYS A 119 -1.00 -15.57 17.55
C LYS A 119 -0.14 -16.63 18.23
N ALA A 120 -0.74 -17.64 18.86
CA ALA A 120 0.01 -18.69 19.56
C ALA A 120 0.93 -19.50 18.64
N ALA A 121 0.54 -19.69 17.38
CA ALA A 121 1.35 -20.35 16.36
C ALA A 121 2.47 -19.45 15.77
N GLY A 122 2.52 -18.16 16.15
CA GLY A 122 3.52 -17.20 15.64
C GLY A 122 3.19 -16.61 14.26
N GLY A 123 1.94 -16.73 13.80
CA GLY A 123 1.53 -16.27 12.46
C GLY A 123 1.61 -14.74 12.28
N TYR A 124 1.39 -13.96 13.34
CA TYR A 124 1.52 -12.50 13.27
C TYR A 124 2.95 -12.04 13.01
N LEU A 125 3.97 -12.80 13.45
CA LEU A 125 5.36 -12.50 13.15
C LEU A 125 5.64 -12.55 11.65
N GLN A 126 5.08 -13.55 10.95
CA GLN A 126 5.24 -13.67 9.51
C GLN A 126 4.55 -12.54 8.74
N LEU A 127 3.39 -12.06 9.21
CA LEU A 127 2.76 -10.87 8.64
C LEU A 127 3.60 -9.61 8.91
N ALA A 128 4.06 -9.43 10.15
CA ALA A 128 4.90 -8.31 10.54
C ALA A 128 6.20 -8.25 9.72
N GLU A 129 6.88 -9.39 9.52
CA GLU A 129 8.06 -9.49 8.66
C GLU A 129 7.75 -9.06 7.22
N ARG A 130 6.64 -9.51 6.63
CA ARG A 130 6.23 -9.14 5.27
C ARG A 130 5.91 -7.65 5.14
N TYR A 131 5.22 -7.06 6.12
CA TYR A 131 4.96 -5.62 6.14
C TYR A 131 6.25 -4.82 6.29
N CYS A 132 7.13 -5.22 7.21
CA CYS A 132 8.43 -4.59 7.44
C CYS A 132 9.33 -4.68 6.19
N LYS A 133 9.33 -5.80 5.46
CA LYS A 133 10.02 -5.91 4.17
C LYS A 133 9.55 -4.84 3.20
N ASN A 134 8.25 -4.65 3.01
CA ASN A 134 7.73 -3.62 2.10
C ASN A 134 8.11 -2.19 2.52
N ILE A 135 8.18 -1.92 3.82
CA ILE A 135 8.61 -0.62 4.36
C ILE A 135 10.10 -0.38 4.06
N LEU A 136 10.95 -1.35 4.40
CA LEU A 136 12.40 -1.27 4.30
C LEU A 136 12.92 -1.35 2.85
N LEU A 137 12.18 -2.02 1.95
CA LEU A 137 12.46 -2.03 0.50
C LEU A 137 12.04 -0.72 -0.20
N GLY A 138 11.33 0.18 0.49
CA GLY A 138 10.85 1.43 -0.11
C GLY A 138 9.71 1.25 -1.11
N GLY A 139 9.00 0.11 -1.10
CA GLY A 139 7.92 -0.18 -2.07
C GLY A 139 6.76 0.83 -2.01
N TRP A 140 6.60 1.51 -0.87
CA TRP A 140 5.65 2.61 -0.67
C TRP A 140 5.99 3.89 -1.44
N LEU A 141 7.18 3.99 -2.04
CA LEU A 141 7.54 5.07 -2.97
C LEU A 141 7.02 4.84 -4.39
N TRP A 142 6.47 3.66 -4.69
CA TRP A 142 5.95 3.30 -6.00
C TRP A 142 6.97 3.57 -7.11
N ARG A 143 6.62 4.37 -8.12
CA ARG A 143 7.50 4.71 -9.25
C ARG A 143 8.73 5.51 -8.84
N ASN A 144 8.68 6.20 -7.71
CA ASN A 144 9.83 6.99 -7.22
C ASN A 144 10.90 6.11 -6.55
N GLN A 145 10.68 4.78 -6.47
CA GLN A 145 11.69 3.85 -5.98
C GLN A 145 12.87 3.69 -6.95
N HIS A 146 12.68 4.01 -8.23
CA HIS A 146 13.73 3.98 -9.24
C HIS A 146 14.66 5.18 -9.08
N ALA A 147 15.54 5.11 -8.09
CA ALA A 147 16.52 6.13 -7.76
C ALA A 147 17.94 5.55 -7.83
N LYS A 148 18.95 6.43 -7.87
CA LYS A 148 20.36 6.00 -7.92
C LYS A 148 20.77 5.25 -6.65
N SER A 149 20.24 5.67 -5.51
CA SER A 149 20.44 5.07 -4.19
C SER A 149 19.32 5.58 -3.29
N MET A 150 18.91 4.78 -2.33
CA MET A 150 17.83 5.13 -1.42
C MET A 150 18.10 4.58 -0.03
N GLN A 151 18.24 5.48 0.94
CA GLN A 151 18.32 5.12 2.34
C GLN A 151 16.92 5.16 2.95
N ILE A 152 16.57 4.15 3.77
CA ILE A 152 15.33 4.12 4.55
C ILE A 152 15.70 4.20 6.03
N GLU A 153 15.17 5.19 6.72
CA GLU A 153 15.30 5.39 8.16
C GLU A 153 13.92 5.24 8.81
N ILE A 154 13.88 4.53 9.93
CA ILE A 154 12.68 4.34 10.74
C ILE A 154 13.02 4.72 12.17
N LEU A 155 12.34 5.73 12.70
CA LEU A 155 12.41 6.14 14.10
C LEU A 155 11.11 5.73 14.78
N THR A 156 11.21 4.84 15.77
CA THR A 156 10.05 4.37 16.54
C THR A 156 9.79 5.25 17.76
N SER A 157 8.58 5.15 18.34
CA SER A 157 8.19 5.94 19.52
C SER A 157 8.95 5.63 20.80
N ASP A 158 9.66 4.51 20.86
CA ASP A 158 10.59 4.15 21.94
C ASP A 158 12.05 4.57 21.63
N ASP A 159 12.20 5.55 20.72
CA ASP A 159 13.48 6.15 20.30
C ASP A 159 14.47 5.15 19.67
N GLN A 160 13.99 3.99 19.18
CA GLN A 160 14.83 3.08 18.39
C GLN A 160 14.94 3.58 16.95
N SER A 161 16.15 3.56 16.42
CA SER A 161 16.44 3.92 15.04
C SER A 161 16.88 2.69 14.25
N PHE A 162 16.21 2.45 13.12
CA PHE A 162 16.55 1.40 12.16
C PHE A 162 16.89 2.05 10.83
N VAL A 163 18.03 1.64 10.24
CA VAL A 163 18.53 2.23 9.00
C VAL A 163 18.91 1.14 8.00
N ILE A 164 18.41 1.28 6.78
CA ILE A 164 18.89 0.59 5.58
C ILE A 164 19.60 1.62 4.72
N GLU A 165 20.91 1.47 4.55
CA GLU A 165 21.75 2.45 3.85
C GLU A 165 21.42 2.55 2.35
N ASP A 166 21.13 1.41 1.72
CA ASP A 166 20.72 1.38 0.32
C ASP A 166 19.71 0.26 0.04
N ALA A 167 18.43 0.63 0.05
CA ALA A 167 17.32 -0.27 -0.25
C ALA A 167 17.31 -0.74 -1.72
N THR A 168 17.99 -0.05 -2.64
CA THR A 168 18.05 -0.45 -4.06
C THR A 168 18.84 -1.73 -4.30
N GLN A 169 19.68 -2.12 -3.33
CA GLN A 169 20.47 -3.35 -3.36
C GLN A 169 19.72 -4.55 -2.77
N LEU A 170 18.55 -4.32 -2.17
CA LEU A 170 17.75 -5.35 -1.53
C LEU A 170 16.67 -5.86 -2.49
N THR A 171 16.33 -7.13 -2.32
CA THR A 171 15.16 -7.73 -2.96
C THR A 171 14.29 -8.40 -1.90
N TRP A 172 13.11 -8.87 -2.30
CA TRP A 172 12.22 -9.55 -1.35
C TRP A 172 12.87 -10.76 -0.66
N ASP A 173 13.69 -11.50 -1.41
CA ASP A 173 14.26 -12.78 -0.99
C ASP A 173 15.73 -12.67 -0.58
N ASN A 174 16.44 -11.61 -0.99
CA ASN A 174 17.86 -11.44 -0.70
C ASN A 174 18.11 -10.35 0.35
N TRP A 175 18.46 -10.79 1.56
CA TRP A 175 18.74 -9.93 2.71
C TRP A 175 20.10 -10.28 3.32
N PRO A 176 21.11 -9.40 3.25
CA PRO A 176 22.37 -9.63 3.92
C PRO A 176 22.20 -9.63 5.44
N LYS A 177 23.19 -10.17 6.16
CA LYS A 177 23.07 -10.47 7.61
C LYS A 177 22.74 -9.24 8.45
N LYS A 178 23.29 -8.07 8.12
CA LYS A 178 23.06 -6.81 8.85
C LYS A 178 21.60 -6.37 8.68
N GLU A 179 21.13 -6.28 7.44
CA GLU A 179 19.78 -5.85 7.08
C GLU A 179 18.73 -6.87 7.55
N SER A 180 19.06 -8.17 7.55
CA SER A 180 18.22 -9.21 8.14
C SER A 180 18.04 -9.02 9.66
N GLY A 181 19.08 -8.58 10.37
CA GLY A 181 18.99 -8.22 11.79
C GLY A 181 18.03 -7.05 12.03
N VAL A 182 18.13 -6.00 11.19
CA VAL A 182 17.22 -4.85 11.20
C VAL A 182 15.77 -5.28 10.96
N LEU A 183 15.53 -6.09 9.92
CA LEU A 183 14.20 -6.61 9.59
C LEU A 183 13.59 -7.38 10.77
N LYS A 184 14.35 -8.29 11.40
CA LYS A 184 13.86 -9.10 12.52
C LYS A 184 13.51 -8.26 13.74
N ALA A 185 14.34 -7.29 14.08
CA ALA A 185 14.08 -6.40 15.22
C ALA A 185 12.84 -5.54 15.00
N LEU A 186 12.70 -4.96 13.80
CA LEU A 186 11.54 -4.17 13.43
C LEU A 186 10.25 -5.01 13.41
N ALA A 187 10.33 -6.22 12.84
CA ALA A 187 9.20 -7.15 12.77
C ALA A 187 8.73 -7.60 14.16
N ALA A 188 9.65 -7.82 15.11
CA ALA A 188 9.30 -8.15 16.48
C ALA A 188 8.54 -7.01 17.17
N GLY A 189 8.97 -5.76 17.00
CA GLY A 189 8.25 -4.59 17.51
C GLY A 189 6.84 -4.45 16.92
N MET A 190 6.71 -4.63 15.60
CA MET A 190 5.42 -4.60 14.91
C MET A 190 4.51 -5.78 15.32
N GLU A 191 5.05 -6.97 15.50
CA GLU A 191 4.30 -8.16 15.94
C GLU A 191 3.74 -7.97 17.35
N SER A 192 4.51 -7.38 18.27
CA SER A 192 4.02 -7.03 19.61
C SER A 192 2.79 -6.13 19.54
N ALA A 193 2.79 -5.09 18.70
CA ALA A 193 1.64 -4.21 18.53
C ALA A 193 0.47 -4.82 17.76
N LEU A 194 0.71 -5.79 16.87
CA LEU A 194 -0.36 -6.54 16.20
C LEU A 194 -1.06 -7.53 17.14
N THR A 195 -0.43 -7.88 18.26
CA THR A 195 -0.88 -8.96 19.13
C THR A 195 -1.22 -8.55 20.56
N ASP A 196 -0.80 -7.38 21.01
CA ASP A 196 -1.11 -6.83 22.34
C ASP A 196 -1.96 -5.56 22.22
N PRO A 197 -3.25 -5.59 22.64
CA PRO A 197 -4.13 -4.42 22.62
C PRO A 197 -3.64 -3.22 23.45
N SER A 198 -2.70 -3.42 24.38
CA SER A 198 -2.14 -2.36 25.21
C SER A 198 -0.91 -1.69 24.60
N VAL A 199 -0.32 -2.30 23.57
CA VAL A 199 0.88 -1.79 22.90
C VAL A 199 0.46 -1.05 21.63
N PHE A 200 0.83 0.23 21.57
CA PHE A 200 0.70 1.04 20.37
C PHE A 200 2.08 1.28 19.79
N TRP A 201 2.34 0.76 18.59
CA TRP A 201 3.61 1.00 17.91
C TRP A 201 3.44 2.15 16.91
N PHE A 202 4.24 3.19 17.09
CA PHE A 202 4.32 4.33 16.19
C PHE A 202 5.72 4.42 15.63
N ALA A 203 5.82 4.75 14.35
CA ALA A 203 7.10 5.03 13.73
C ALA A 203 6.99 6.13 12.68
N ASP A 204 8.02 6.96 12.60
CA ASP A 204 8.27 7.85 11.48
C ASP A 204 9.21 7.16 10.50
N ILE A 205 8.76 6.99 9.26
CA ILE A 205 9.48 6.35 8.17
C ILE A 205 9.90 7.43 7.19
N THR A 206 11.21 7.58 6.99
CA THR A 206 11.80 8.55 6.08
C THR A 206 12.62 7.82 5.02
N ALA A 207 12.28 8.07 3.75
CA ALA A 207 13.17 7.74 2.64
C ALA A 207 14.01 8.95 2.28
N LYS A 208 15.32 8.75 2.19
CA LYS A 208 16.28 9.68 1.60
C LYS A 208 16.67 9.15 0.22
N ILE A 209 16.22 9.85 -0.81
CA ILE A 209 16.30 9.46 -2.22
C ILE A 209 17.39 10.29 -2.89
N LYS A 210 18.41 9.64 -3.45
CA LYS A 210 19.43 10.32 -4.25
C LYS A 210 18.91 10.57 -5.66
N THR A 211 18.70 11.84 -5.99
CA THR A 211 18.05 12.27 -7.23
C THR A 211 19.04 12.65 -8.31
N THR A 212 18.60 12.62 -9.56
CA THR A 212 19.32 13.21 -10.70
C THR A 212 18.87 14.64 -10.96
N PHE A 213 19.63 15.38 -11.78
CA PHE A 213 19.32 16.76 -12.16
C PHE A 213 17.89 16.88 -12.70
N CYS A 214 17.08 17.73 -12.06
CA CYS A 214 15.68 17.96 -12.42
C CYS A 214 14.87 16.66 -12.59
N GLN A 215 15.08 15.67 -11.72
CA GLN A 215 14.34 14.41 -11.77
C GLN A 215 12.83 14.63 -11.56
N GLU A 216 12.00 13.99 -12.39
CA GLU A 216 10.54 13.96 -12.18
C GLU A 216 10.20 13.12 -10.95
N ILE A 217 9.33 13.66 -10.10
CA ILE A 217 8.72 12.97 -8.97
C ILE A 217 7.25 12.74 -9.28
N ILE A 218 6.73 11.59 -8.87
CA ILE A 218 5.38 11.13 -9.24
C ILE A 218 4.56 10.93 -7.96
N PRO A 219 3.84 11.96 -7.48
CA PRO A 219 2.99 11.88 -6.28
C PRO A 219 1.71 11.05 -6.50
N SER A 220 0.79 11.09 -5.52
CA SER A 220 -0.57 10.61 -5.75
C SER A 220 -1.30 11.53 -6.74
N GLN A 221 -2.06 10.95 -7.67
CA GLN A 221 -2.96 11.72 -8.53
C GLN A 221 -4.33 11.82 -7.86
N CYS A 222 -4.94 13.00 -7.90
CA CYS A 222 -6.32 13.22 -7.46
C CYS A 222 -7.29 12.61 -8.48
N PHE A 223 -8.36 12.00 -7.97
CA PHE A 223 -9.47 11.57 -8.81
C PHE A 223 -10.49 12.71 -8.87
N THR A 224 -10.68 13.26 -10.06
CA THR A 224 -11.56 14.41 -10.30
C THR A 224 -12.55 14.03 -11.39
N ASP A 225 -13.82 13.79 -11.03
CA ASP A 225 -14.88 13.39 -11.97
C ASP A 225 -15.30 14.53 -12.92
N HIS A 226 -15.19 15.77 -12.45
CA HIS A 226 -15.56 16.97 -13.20
C HIS A 226 -14.46 18.01 -13.08
N LEU A 227 -13.77 18.28 -14.20
CA LEU A 227 -12.77 19.35 -14.29
C LEU A 227 -13.47 20.68 -14.54
N ALA A 228 -13.23 21.68 -13.69
CA ALA A 228 -13.72 23.03 -13.98
C ALA A 228 -12.95 23.64 -15.17
N ARG A 229 -13.55 24.64 -15.82
CA ARG A 229 -12.94 25.28 -16.99
C ARG A 229 -11.62 25.96 -16.60
N GLY A 230 -10.51 25.47 -17.14
CA GLY A 230 -9.16 25.99 -16.89
C GLY A 230 -8.34 25.21 -15.85
N GLU A 231 -8.90 24.17 -15.25
CA GLU A 231 -8.16 23.29 -14.35
C GLU A 231 -7.27 22.29 -15.11
N ALA A 232 -6.16 21.91 -14.47
CA ALA A 232 -5.28 20.88 -14.99
C ALA A 232 -5.99 19.53 -15.05
N SER A 233 -5.89 18.85 -16.20
CA SER A 233 -6.51 17.53 -16.41
C SER A 233 -5.90 16.43 -15.54
N ARG A 234 -4.65 16.63 -15.11
CA ARG A 234 -3.95 15.81 -14.14
C ARG A 234 -3.56 16.69 -12.95
N GLN A 235 -4.09 16.36 -11.77
CA GLN A 235 -3.81 17.04 -10.51
C GLN A 235 -3.12 16.07 -9.54
N TYR A 236 -2.15 16.57 -8.78
CA TYR A 236 -1.46 15.82 -7.75
C TYR A 236 -1.98 16.15 -6.35
N ALA A 237 -1.91 15.15 -5.47
CA ALA A 237 -2.25 15.31 -4.06
C ALA A 237 -1.21 16.17 -3.35
N LYS A 238 -1.69 17.11 -2.55
CA LYS A 238 -0.88 18.09 -1.83
C LYS A 238 -1.22 18.09 -0.34
N VAL A 239 -0.26 18.50 0.48
CA VAL A 239 -0.46 18.84 1.89
C VAL A 239 -0.10 20.30 2.06
N GLU A 240 -1.04 21.07 2.61
CA GLU A 240 -0.83 22.47 2.96
C GLU A 240 0.02 22.57 4.24
N LEU A 241 1.04 23.41 4.20
CA LEU A 241 1.90 23.74 5.33
C LEU A 241 1.31 24.91 6.11
N PRO A 242 1.71 25.10 7.39
CA PRO A 242 1.26 26.24 8.21
C PRO A 242 1.55 27.62 7.60
N ASP A 243 2.53 27.72 6.68
CA ASP A 243 2.89 28.95 5.97
C ASP A 243 2.10 29.18 4.67
N GLY A 244 1.12 28.31 4.37
CA GLY A 244 0.27 28.37 3.17
C GLY A 244 0.89 27.76 1.91
N ARG A 245 2.15 27.28 1.96
CA ARG A 245 2.76 26.55 0.84
C ARG A 245 2.20 25.14 0.76
N ASN A 246 2.31 24.51 -0.40
CA ASN A 246 1.86 23.14 -0.63
C ASN A 246 3.02 22.21 -0.94
N ALA A 247 3.06 21.05 -0.28
CA ALA A 247 4.00 19.97 -0.58
C ALA A 247 3.30 18.85 -1.36
N ALA A 248 3.97 18.35 -2.40
CA ALA A 248 3.56 17.13 -3.09
C ALA A 248 3.51 15.94 -2.12
N SER A 249 2.53 15.06 -2.29
CA SER A 249 2.32 13.95 -1.34
C SER A 249 1.76 12.67 -1.95
N PHE A 250 1.95 11.56 -1.24
CA PHE A 250 1.13 10.38 -1.38
C PHE A 250 -0.02 10.39 -0.37
N ASN A 251 -1.19 9.95 -0.84
CA ASN A 251 -2.33 9.67 0.03
C ASN A 251 -2.02 8.47 0.94
N ALA A 252 -2.57 8.50 2.15
CA ALA A 252 -2.41 7.43 3.13
C ALA A 252 -2.83 6.06 2.60
N GLU A 253 -3.91 6.01 1.80
CA GLU A 253 -4.42 4.77 1.20
C GLU A 253 -3.42 4.16 0.21
N LYS A 254 -2.68 5.01 -0.52
CA LYS A 254 -1.66 4.57 -1.48
C LYS A 254 -0.42 4.03 -0.77
N VAL A 255 -0.04 4.63 0.36
CA VAL A 255 1.03 4.11 1.24
C VAL A 255 0.61 2.77 1.85
N GLY A 256 -0.59 2.70 2.43
CA GLY A 256 -1.12 1.48 3.04
C GLY A 256 -1.28 0.33 2.04
N ALA A 257 -1.72 0.63 0.82
CA ALA A 257 -1.78 -0.35 -0.27
C ALA A 257 -0.41 -0.95 -0.61
N ALA A 258 0.66 -0.16 -0.57
CA ALA A 258 2.00 -0.65 -0.82
C ALA A 258 2.51 -1.54 0.32
N ILE A 259 2.34 -1.10 1.58
CA ILE A 259 2.73 -1.90 2.76
C ILE A 259 2.04 -3.26 2.74
N GLN A 260 0.75 -3.30 2.36
CA GLN A 260 -0.06 -4.51 2.28
C GLN A 260 0.09 -5.31 0.97
N SER A 261 1.07 -4.98 0.12
CA SER A 261 1.40 -5.79 -1.08
C SER A 261 2.21 -7.01 -0.69
N ILE A 262 1.57 -7.96 -0.01
CA ILE A 262 2.22 -9.13 0.60
C ILE A 262 1.64 -10.48 0.14
N ASP A 263 0.56 -10.49 -0.64
CA ASP A 263 -0.12 -11.73 -1.04
C ASP A 263 0.55 -12.35 -2.27
N ASP A 264 1.44 -13.31 -2.04
CA ASP A 264 1.98 -14.25 -3.03
C ASP A 264 1.42 -15.67 -2.84
N TRP A 265 0.37 -15.81 -2.05
CA TRP A 265 -0.26 -17.09 -1.68
C TRP A 265 -1.41 -17.48 -2.62
N TRP A 266 -1.67 -16.69 -3.66
CA TRP A 266 -2.84 -16.87 -4.54
C TRP A 266 -2.62 -17.98 -5.59
N VAL A 267 -1.37 -18.38 -5.81
CA VAL A 267 -0.95 -19.55 -6.60
C VAL A 267 0.45 -19.98 -6.18
N GLU A 268 0.75 -21.27 -6.32
CA GLU A 268 2.13 -21.75 -6.15
C GLU A 268 3.07 -21.09 -7.18
N GLY A 269 4.22 -20.60 -6.71
CA GLY A 269 5.19 -19.92 -7.58
C GLY A 269 4.74 -18.55 -8.08
N ALA A 270 3.85 -17.85 -7.36
CA ALA A 270 3.37 -16.53 -7.72
C ALA A 270 4.51 -15.56 -8.11
N GLU A 271 4.47 -15.04 -9.34
CA GLU A 271 5.50 -14.14 -9.88
C GLU A 271 5.50 -12.76 -9.21
N LYS A 272 4.41 -12.40 -8.53
CA LYS A 272 4.24 -11.11 -7.88
C LYS A 272 3.37 -11.18 -6.64
N LYS A 273 3.59 -10.20 -5.78
CA LYS A 273 2.79 -9.96 -4.57
C LYS A 273 1.67 -9.00 -4.90
N LEU A 274 0.45 -9.43 -4.66
CA LEU A 274 -0.74 -8.59 -4.78
C LEU A 274 -0.94 -7.81 -3.49
N ARG A 275 -1.60 -6.66 -3.61
CA ARG A 275 -2.21 -6.02 -2.45
C ARG A 275 -3.25 -6.98 -1.89
N VAL A 276 -3.19 -7.22 -0.58
CA VAL A 276 -4.21 -7.98 0.14
C VAL A 276 -5.59 -7.41 -0.17
N HIS A 277 -6.45 -8.25 -0.73
CA HIS A 277 -7.76 -7.90 -1.25
C HIS A 277 -8.63 -9.15 -1.24
N GLU A 278 -9.91 -9.00 -0.94
CA GLU A 278 -10.90 -10.07 -0.74
C GLU A 278 -10.97 -11.02 -1.96
N TYR A 279 -10.74 -10.47 -3.14
CA TYR A 279 -10.73 -11.17 -4.44
C TYR A 279 -9.37 -11.16 -5.15
N GLY A 280 -8.29 -10.77 -4.46
CA GLY A 280 -6.94 -10.73 -5.05
C GLY A 280 -6.87 -9.89 -6.35
N ALA A 281 -7.29 -8.62 -6.28
CA ALA A 281 -7.42 -7.77 -7.46
C ALA A 281 -6.05 -7.44 -8.08
N ASP A 282 -5.86 -7.85 -9.33
CA ASP A 282 -4.66 -7.60 -10.10
C ASP A 282 -4.86 -6.44 -11.06
N ARG A 283 -4.43 -5.25 -10.63
CA ARG A 283 -4.62 -4.01 -11.39
C ARG A 283 -3.89 -3.98 -12.73
N ARG A 284 -2.84 -4.79 -12.92
CA ARG A 284 -2.05 -4.81 -14.17
C ARG A 284 -2.79 -5.53 -15.28
N PHE A 285 -3.46 -6.64 -14.96
CA PHE A 285 -4.20 -7.45 -15.92
C PHE A 285 -5.71 -7.23 -15.85
N ILE A 286 -6.19 -6.47 -14.86
CA ILE A 286 -7.62 -6.19 -14.61
C ILE A 286 -8.39 -7.50 -14.38
N ILE A 287 -7.82 -8.40 -13.57
CA ILE A 287 -8.42 -9.69 -13.22
C ILE A 287 -8.44 -9.90 -11.71
N ALA A 288 -9.38 -10.72 -11.23
CA ALA A 288 -9.38 -11.23 -9.86
C ALA A 288 -8.62 -12.56 -9.84
N GLN A 289 -7.51 -12.62 -9.08
CA GLN A 289 -6.70 -13.84 -8.97
C GLN A 289 -7.29 -14.84 -7.97
N ARG A 290 -8.02 -14.33 -6.98
CA ARG A 290 -8.76 -15.12 -6.00
C ARG A 290 -10.25 -15.01 -6.29
N ARG A 291 -10.86 -16.08 -6.80
CA ARG A 291 -12.19 -16.04 -7.37
C ARG A 291 -13.15 -16.97 -6.62
N PRO A 292 -14.42 -16.58 -6.42
CA PRO A 292 -15.42 -17.43 -5.78
C PRO A 292 -15.64 -18.77 -6.45
N ASP A 293 -15.52 -18.85 -7.79
CA ASP A 293 -15.67 -20.12 -8.53
C ASP A 293 -14.57 -21.15 -8.21
N LYS A 294 -13.40 -20.68 -7.77
CA LYS A 294 -12.29 -21.52 -7.30
C LYS A 294 -12.29 -21.76 -5.79
N GLY A 295 -13.17 -21.08 -5.05
CA GLY A 295 -13.24 -21.17 -3.58
C GLY A 295 -12.02 -20.59 -2.84
N ASN A 296 -11.13 -19.86 -3.52
CA ASN A 296 -9.88 -19.33 -2.95
C ASN A 296 -9.93 -17.82 -2.62
N ASP A 297 -11.12 -17.22 -2.68
CA ASP A 297 -11.39 -15.86 -2.22
C ASP A 297 -11.62 -15.81 -0.70
N PHE A 298 -11.56 -14.60 -0.13
CA PHE A 298 -11.71 -14.42 1.32
C PHE A 298 -13.03 -14.97 1.86
N TYR A 299 -14.15 -14.78 1.16
CA TYR A 299 -15.48 -15.16 1.65
C TYR A 299 -15.76 -16.66 1.56
N SER A 300 -15.00 -17.37 0.72
CA SER A 300 -14.99 -18.83 0.69
C SER A 300 -14.07 -19.37 1.79
N LEU A 301 -12.83 -18.86 1.88
CA LEU A 301 -11.82 -19.35 2.81
C LEU A 301 -12.20 -19.12 4.29
N ILE A 302 -12.77 -17.96 4.63
CA ILE A 302 -13.17 -17.65 6.02
C ILE A 302 -14.21 -18.64 6.58
N ARG A 303 -14.95 -19.35 5.73
CA ARG A 303 -15.93 -20.36 6.19
C ARG A 303 -15.27 -21.57 6.84
N HIS A 304 -14.02 -21.84 6.49
CA HIS A 304 -13.18 -22.91 7.06
C HIS A 304 -12.53 -22.52 8.40
N CYS A 305 -12.96 -21.42 9.04
CA CYS A 305 -12.43 -20.93 10.32
C CYS A 305 -12.27 -22.01 11.41
N GLU A 306 -13.28 -22.88 11.59
CA GLU A 306 -13.24 -23.96 12.59
C GLU A 306 -12.16 -25.02 12.28
N GLU A 307 -11.97 -25.33 11.00
CA GLU A 307 -10.88 -26.21 10.54
C GLU A 307 -9.52 -25.55 10.79
N TYR A 308 -9.39 -24.25 10.51
CA TYR A 308 -8.16 -23.49 10.78
C TYR A 308 -7.82 -23.43 12.27
N ILE A 309 -8.82 -23.22 13.14
CA ILE A 309 -8.63 -23.25 14.60
C ILE A 309 -8.09 -24.62 15.04
N THR A 310 -8.65 -25.71 14.51
CA THR A 310 -8.22 -27.08 14.82
C THR A 310 -6.78 -27.32 14.36
N LEU A 311 -6.46 -26.96 13.11
CA LEU A 311 -5.11 -27.08 12.55
C LEU A 311 -4.07 -26.28 13.34
N LEU A 312 -4.43 -25.07 13.79
CA LEU A 312 -3.55 -24.22 14.59
C LEU A 312 -3.42 -24.68 16.04
N ALA A 313 -4.43 -25.37 16.58
CA ALA A 313 -4.36 -25.95 17.92
C ALA A 313 -3.34 -27.11 18.00
N ASP A 314 -3.24 -27.91 16.93
CA ASP A 314 -2.25 -28.99 16.80
C ASP A 314 -0.89 -28.52 16.25
N PHE A 315 -0.70 -27.20 16.10
CA PHE A 315 0.49 -26.63 15.52
C PHE A 315 1.74 -26.98 16.33
N LYS A 316 2.70 -27.62 15.66
CA LYS A 316 4.02 -27.93 16.23
C LYS A 316 5.02 -26.85 15.81
N LYS A 317 5.77 -26.34 16.80
CA LYS A 317 6.82 -25.35 16.56
C LYS A 317 7.82 -25.89 15.53
N GLY A 318 7.93 -25.21 14.38
CA GLY A 318 8.77 -25.62 13.25
C GLY A 318 8.02 -26.12 12.01
N SER A 319 6.71 -26.36 12.11
CA SER A 319 5.83 -26.54 10.94
C SER A 319 5.47 -25.18 10.33
N SER A 320 5.10 -25.16 9.04
CA SER A 320 4.58 -23.95 8.40
C SER A 320 3.08 -23.84 8.63
N ILE A 321 2.60 -22.64 8.94
CA ILE A 321 1.17 -22.34 8.89
C ILE A 321 0.73 -22.36 7.41
N PRO A 322 -0.46 -22.90 7.08
CA PRO A 322 -0.99 -22.86 5.72
C PRO A 322 -1.16 -21.44 5.18
N ASP A 323 -0.82 -21.28 3.90
CA ASP A 323 -0.85 -20.00 3.19
C ASP A 323 -2.23 -19.31 3.19
N ASP A 324 -3.32 -20.10 3.09
CA ASP A 324 -4.68 -19.56 3.15
C ASP A 324 -4.99 -18.90 4.49
N ILE A 325 -4.44 -19.40 5.60
CA ILE A 325 -4.62 -18.80 6.93
C ILE A 325 -3.90 -17.45 6.97
N HIS A 326 -2.68 -17.35 6.43
CA HIS A 326 -1.97 -16.07 6.33
C HIS A 326 -2.74 -15.06 5.49
N TYR A 327 -3.27 -15.49 4.34
CA TYR A 327 -4.10 -14.66 3.49
C TYR A 327 -5.34 -14.16 4.24
N VAL A 328 -6.11 -15.05 4.87
CA VAL A 328 -7.32 -14.69 5.64
C VAL A 328 -6.98 -13.70 6.75
N MET A 329 -5.96 -13.98 7.56
CA MET A 329 -5.54 -13.10 8.65
C MET A 329 -5.04 -11.75 8.13
N SER A 330 -4.35 -11.73 6.98
CA SER A 330 -3.92 -10.48 6.36
C SER A 330 -5.10 -9.60 5.91
N VAL A 331 -6.21 -10.20 5.45
CA VAL A 331 -7.45 -9.47 5.13
C VAL A 331 -8.08 -8.90 6.40
N LEU A 332 -8.07 -9.62 7.52
CA LEU A 332 -8.56 -9.11 8.81
C LEU A 332 -7.69 -7.96 9.35
N VAL A 333 -6.36 -8.02 9.18
CA VAL A 333 -5.41 -6.93 9.52
C VAL A 333 -5.65 -5.69 8.66
N LYS A 334 -5.88 -5.87 7.35
CA LYS A 334 -6.30 -4.80 6.43
C LYS A 334 -7.63 -4.19 6.89
N ALA A 335 -8.52 -5.05 7.36
CA ALA A 335 -9.89 -4.78 7.74
C ALA A 335 -10.79 -4.33 6.59
N GLY A 336 -12.05 -4.08 6.92
CA GLY A 336 -13.09 -3.73 5.97
C GLY A 336 -14.49 -4.01 6.52
N MET A 337 -15.48 -3.80 5.65
CA MET A 337 -16.87 -4.20 5.88
C MET A 337 -17.11 -5.52 5.15
N PHE A 338 -17.35 -6.59 5.89
CA PHE A 338 -17.55 -7.94 5.37
C PHE A 338 -19.03 -8.35 5.42
N GLN A 339 -19.91 -7.39 5.17
CA GLN A 339 -21.35 -7.57 5.31
C GLN A 339 -21.90 -8.46 4.20
N LYS A 340 -22.80 -9.37 4.56
CA LYS A 340 -23.62 -10.09 3.59
C LYS A 340 -24.77 -9.17 3.16
N GLY A 341 -24.62 -8.53 2.00
CA GLY A 341 -25.68 -7.70 1.43
C GLY A 341 -26.96 -8.49 1.21
N LYS A 342 -28.11 -7.82 1.17
CA LYS A 342 -29.31 -8.43 0.55
C LYS A 342 -28.95 -8.66 -0.92
N SER A 343 -28.93 -9.91 -1.36
CA SER A 343 -28.96 -10.25 -2.78
C SER A 343 -30.15 -9.49 -3.39
N GLY A 344 -29.83 -8.51 -4.24
CA GLY A 344 -30.82 -7.76 -5.02
C GLY A 344 -31.43 -8.62 -6.11
#